data_AF-D0EJE0-F1
#
_entry.id   AF-D0EJE0-F1
#
_cell.length_a   1.000
_cell.length_b   1.000
_cell.length_c   1.000
_cell.angle_alpha   90.00
_cell.angle_beta   90.00
_cell.angle_gamma   90.00
#
_symmetry.space_group_name_H-M   'P 1'
#
loop_
_entity.id
_entity.type
_entity.pdbx_description
1 polymer ?
#
loop_
_entity_poly.entity_id
_entity_poly.type
_entity_poly.pdbx_seq_one_letter_code
_entity_poly.pdbx_strand_id
1 'polypeptide(L)'
;KYGAARVFDTSLSEEGIIGRAVGMALAGLVPVPEIQFRKYAEPAIEQLNDCGTIRWRTSNRFAAPIVVRMAGGFFKCGDPWHSQTNEVAFVHQPGWKIAVPSNAEDAVGLLRTALRGNDPVIFFEHRAMLDHPWARRPYPGDAFALPLGKAKFTREGRDITIVTWGAMVPRCEEAAEGISADVIDLRTLMPWDRKAVIASVRRTRRCLIVHEDLATAGFG
;
A
#
# COMPACT_ATOMS: atom_id res chain seq x y z
N LYS A 1 6.24 12.91 -23.07
CA LYS A 1 6.14 14.07 -22.15
C LYS A 1 7.44 14.39 -21.42
N TYR A 2 8.11 13.44 -20.75
CA TYR A 2 9.29 13.72 -19.88
C TYR A 2 10.64 13.15 -20.36
N GLY A 3 10.66 12.38 -21.46
CA GLY A 3 11.89 11.83 -22.07
C GLY A 3 12.42 10.55 -21.40
N ALA A 4 13.26 9.83 -22.13
CA ALA A 4 13.83 8.54 -21.71
C ALA A 4 14.77 8.65 -20.50
N ALA A 5 15.32 9.84 -20.21
CA ALA A 5 16.12 10.07 -19.01
C ALA A 5 15.28 10.08 -17.71
N ARG A 6 13.94 10.15 -17.81
CA ARG A 6 13.02 10.25 -16.67
C ARG A 6 12.07 9.07 -16.56
N VAL A 7 11.66 8.49 -17.68
CA VAL A 7 10.77 7.34 -17.76
C VAL A 7 11.32 6.41 -18.84
N PHE A 8 11.75 5.21 -18.44
CA PHE A 8 12.41 4.25 -19.31
C PHE A 8 12.09 2.82 -18.92
N ASP A 9 12.15 1.92 -19.89
CA ASP A 9 12.01 0.49 -19.67
C ASP A 9 13.30 -0.11 -19.09
N THR A 10 13.15 -1.18 -18.32
CA THR A 10 14.26 -1.91 -17.70
C THR A 10 14.39 -3.30 -18.30
N SER A 11 15.52 -3.97 -18.05
CA SER A 11 15.59 -5.42 -18.20
C SER A 11 14.59 -6.12 -17.29
N LEU A 12 14.17 -7.33 -17.67
CA LEU A 12 13.27 -8.17 -16.88
C LEU A 12 14.05 -8.79 -15.69
N SER A 13 14.33 -7.98 -14.69
CA SER A 13 15.05 -8.37 -13.47
C SER A 13 14.60 -7.48 -12.32
N GLU A 14 13.74 -8.00 -11.45
CA GLU A 14 13.20 -7.25 -10.32
C GLU A 14 14.28 -6.89 -9.31
N GLU A 15 15.26 -7.78 -9.08
CA GLU A 15 16.44 -7.47 -8.29
C GLU A 15 17.22 -6.28 -8.87
N GLY A 16 17.46 -6.29 -10.18
CA GLY A 16 18.15 -5.18 -10.87
C GLY A 16 17.35 -3.87 -10.83
N ILE A 17 16.02 -3.94 -10.95
CA ILE A 17 15.13 -2.78 -10.85
C ILE A 17 15.26 -2.14 -9.46
N ILE A 18 15.12 -2.92 -8.39
CA ILE A 18 15.18 -2.40 -7.02
C ILE A 18 16.60 -1.95 -6.67
N GLY A 19 17.64 -2.75 -6.95
CA GLY A 19 19.02 -2.39 -6.65
C GLY A 19 19.46 -1.11 -7.36
N ARG A 20 19.08 -0.93 -8.63
CA ARG A 20 19.35 0.31 -9.37
C ARG A 20 18.60 1.50 -8.78
N ALA A 21 17.33 1.31 -8.37
CA ALA A 21 16.57 2.36 -7.70
C ALA A 21 17.23 2.78 -6.38
N VAL A 22 17.69 1.82 -5.56
CA VAL A 22 18.43 2.12 -4.33
C VAL A 22 19.69 2.95 -4.64
N GLY A 23 20.50 2.52 -5.60
CA GLY A 23 21.70 3.27 -6.01
C GLY A 23 21.39 4.70 -6.49
N MET A 24 20.31 4.87 -7.28
CA MET A 24 19.83 6.19 -7.70
C MET A 24 19.40 7.07 -6.52
N ALA A 25 18.72 6.48 -5.54
CA ALA A 25 18.28 7.20 -4.34
C ALA A 25 19.47 7.66 -3.49
N LEU A 26 20.49 6.80 -3.33
CA LEU A 26 21.75 7.15 -2.66
C LEU A 26 22.51 8.27 -3.38
N ALA A 27 22.36 8.37 -4.71
CA ALA A 27 22.90 9.46 -5.51
C ALA A 27 22.06 10.76 -5.48
N GLY A 28 20.96 10.79 -4.72
CA GLY A 28 20.11 11.97 -4.52
C GLY A 28 18.92 12.09 -5.47
N LEU A 29 18.56 11.03 -6.20
CA LEU A 29 17.34 10.99 -7.01
C LEU A 29 16.12 10.49 -6.20
N VAL A 30 14.93 10.67 -6.77
CA VAL A 30 13.66 10.14 -6.21
C VAL A 30 13.09 9.10 -7.19
N PRO A 31 13.59 7.86 -7.15
CA PRO A 31 13.16 6.83 -8.08
C PRO A 31 11.81 6.23 -7.69
N VAL A 32 11.02 5.90 -8.70
CA VAL A 32 9.68 5.29 -8.57
C VAL A 32 9.66 4.00 -9.38
N PRO A 33 10.38 2.95 -8.93
CA PRO A 33 10.39 1.67 -9.65
C PRO A 33 9.01 1.01 -9.60
N GLU A 34 8.67 0.29 -10.66
CA GLU A 34 7.46 -0.52 -10.73
C GLU A 34 7.86 -2.00 -10.79
N ILE A 35 7.20 -2.82 -9.98
CA ILE A 35 7.25 -4.28 -10.08
C ILE A 35 5.89 -4.71 -10.63
N GLN A 36 5.92 -5.42 -11.77
CA GLN A 36 4.73 -5.62 -12.61
C GLN A 36 3.58 -6.32 -11.88
N PHE A 37 3.90 -7.33 -11.05
CA PHE A 37 2.97 -7.97 -10.14
C PHE A 37 3.65 -8.29 -8.83
N ARG A 38 2.89 -8.26 -7.74
CA ARG A 38 3.37 -8.54 -6.39
C ARG A 38 4.22 -9.82 -6.30
N LYS A 39 3.83 -10.91 -6.96
CA LYS A 39 4.57 -12.20 -6.92
C LYS A 39 5.95 -12.16 -7.59
N TYR A 40 6.26 -11.08 -8.30
CA TYR A 40 7.56 -10.88 -8.93
C TYR A 40 8.48 -10.02 -8.05
N ALA A 41 8.05 -9.61 -6.86
CA ALA A 41 8.94 -8.96 -5.90
C ALA A 41 9.90 -9.96 -5.23
N GLU A 42 9.59 -11.26 -5.26
CA GLU A 42 10.32 -12.34 -4.59
C GLU A 42 11.81 -12.42 -4.99
N PRO A 43 12.18 -12.34 -6.28
CA PRO A 43 13.59 -12.23 -6.69
C PRO A 43 14.32 -11.02 -6.11
N ALA A 44 13.60 -9.94 -5.76
CA ALA A 44 14.17 -8.70 -5.24
C ALA A 44 14.18 -8.61 -3.71
N ILE A 45 13.81 -9.68 -2.99
CA ILE A 45 13.67 -9.64 -1.52
C ILE A 45 14.93 -9.14 -0.82
N GLU A 46 16.12 -9.56 -1.26
CA GLU A 46 17.38 -9.12 -0.65
C GLU A 46 17.56 -7.60 -0.79
N GLN A 47 17.34 -7.06 -1.99
CA GLN A 47 17.43 -5.62 -2.25
C GLN A 47 16.37 -4.83 -1.47
N LEU A 48 15.16 -5.38 -1.30
CA LEU A 48 14.10 -4.77 -0.51
C LEU A 48 14.45 -4.75 0.99
N ASN A 49 14.97 -5.85 1.52
CA ASN A 49 15.44 -5.94 2.91
C ASN A 49 16.58 -4.95 3.17
N ASP A 50 17.57 -4.93 2.28
CA ASP A 50 18.71 -4.02 2.35
C ASP A 50 18.24 -2.56 2.38
N CYS A 51 17.39 -2.19 1.42
CA CYS A 51 16.83 -0.84 1.29
C CYS A 51 16.16 -0.33 2.57
N GLY A 52 15.31 -1.15 3.19
CA GLY A 52 14.59 -0.79 4.41
C GLY A 52 15.53 -0.50 5.60
N THR A 53 16.69 -1.17 5.65
CA THR A 53 17.64 -1.03 6.76
C THR A 53 18.71 0.05 6.56
N ILE A 54 18.89 0.58 5.34
CA ILE A 54 19.96 1.55 5.00
C ILE A 54 20.03 2.70 5.99
N ARG A 55 18.89 3.36 6.28
CA ARG A 55 18.85 4.51 7.20
C ARG A 55 19.35 4.13 8.59
N TRP A 56 18.90 2.99 9.10
CA TRP A 56 19.25 2.53 10.43
C TRP A 56 20.71 2.06 10.51
N ARG A 57 21.14 1.17 9.61
CA ARG A 57 22.47 0.54 9.66
C ARG A 57 23.61 1.52 9.37
N THR A 58 23.32 2.64 8.71
CA THR A 58 24.30 3.71 8.43
C THR A 58 24.22 4.87 9.42
N SER A 59 23.43 4.74 10.49
CA SER A 59 23.17 5.81 11.46
C SER A 59 22.75 7.12 10.79
N ASN A 60 21.80 7.02 9.85
CA ASN A 60 21.24 8.13 9.08
C ASN A 60 22.24 8.88 8.18
N ARG A 61 23.41 8.30 7.88
CA ARG A 61 24.33 8.85 6.87
C ARG A 61 23.78 8.70 5.46
N PHE A 62 23.04 7.62 5.20
CA PHE A 62 22.37 7.36 3.94
C PHE A 62 20.90 7.03 4.18
N ALA A 63 20.05 7.33 3.19
CA ALA A 63 18.66 6.89 3.13
C ALA A 63 18.30 6.58 1.67
N ALA A 64 17.40 5.63 1.46
CA ALA A 64 16.91 5.26 0.14
C ALA A 64 15.40 5.59 0.01
N PRO A 65 15.04 6.88 -0.19
CA PRO A 65 13.65 7.30 -0.37
C PRO A 65 13.12 6.87 -1.75
N ILE A 66 12.75 5.60 -1.87
CA ILE A 66 12.16 5.04 -3.09
C ILE A 66 10.68 4.75 -2.90
N VAL A 67 9.89 4.87 -3.97
CA VAL A 67 8.48 4.47 -3.96
C VAL A 67 8.29 3.30 -4.92
N VAL A 68 8.22 2.09 -4.39
CA VAL A 68 8.03 0.87 -5.18
C VAL A 68 6.54 0.68 -5.42
N ARG A 69 6.10 0.87 -6.67
CA ARG A 69 4.72 0.60 -7.08
C ARG A 69 4.58 -0.88 -7.43
N MET A 70 3.55 -1.53 -6.88
CA MET A 70 3.33 -2.96 -7.04
C MET A 70 1.85 -3.23 -7.26
N ALA A 71 1.49 -3.84 -8.38
CA ALA A 71 0.13 -4.31 -8.61
C ALA A 71 -0.10 -5.68 -7.96
N GLY A 72 -1.23 -5.90 -7.30
CA GLY A 72 -1.56 -7.21 -6.73
C GLY A 72 -3.04 -7.39 -6.44
N GLY A 73 -3.40 -8.53 -5.84
CA GLY A 73 -4.78 -8.91 -5.59
C GLY A 73 -5.54 -9.39 -6.82
N PHE A 74 -6.61 -10.11 -6.55
CA PHE A 74 -7.46 -10.78 -7.53
C PHE A 74 -8.20 -9.77 -8.41
N PHE A 75 -8.32 -10.11 -9.69
CA PHE A 75 -9.13 -9.35 -10.64
C PHE A 75 -9.60 -10.25 -11.78
N LYS A 76 -10.91 -10.54 -11.83
CA LYS A 76 -11.62 -11.34 -12.85
C LYS A 76 -11.09 -12.78 -13.03
N CYS A 77 -9.92 -12.92 -13.62
CA CYS A 77 -9.21 -14.17 -13.81
C CYS A 77 -7.81 -14.01 -13.21
N GLY A 78 -7.35 -15.03 -12.52
CA GLY A 78 -6.07 -15.00 -11.87
C GLY A 78 -5.56 -16.40 -11.64
N ASP A 79 -4.27 -16.55 -11.83
CA ASP A 79 -3.49 -17.72 -11.45
C ASP A 79 -2.75 -17.42 -10.14
N PRO A 80 -1.99 -18.39 -9.62
CA PRO A 80 -1.24 -18.22 -8.38
C PRO A 80 -0.29 -17.02 -8.39
N TRP A 81 0.14 -16.48 -9.53
CA TRP A 81 1.14 -15.40 -9.60
C TRP A 81 0.55 -14.00 -9.80
N HIS A 82 -0.67 -13.91 -10.33
CA HIS A 82 -1.29 -12.62 -10.65
C HIS A 82 -2.38 -12.18 -9.67
N SER A 83 -2.58 -12.92 -8.57
CA SER A 83 -3.65 -12.65 -7.59
C SER A 83 -3.17 -12.47 -6.16
N GLN A 84 -1.89 -12.72 -5.87
CA GLN A 84 -1.41 -12.62 -4.50
C GLN A 84 -1.47 -11.18 -4.00
N THR A 85 -1.85 -11.03 -2.73
CA THR A 85 -1.66 -9.78 -2.01
C THR A 85 -0.39 -9.84 -1.16
N ASN A 86 -0.25 -10.83 -0.27
CA ASN A 86 0.95 -11.11 0.54
C ASN A 86 1.68 -9.81 0.99
N GLU A 87 0.89 -8.82 1.38
CA GLU A 87 1.34 -7.51 1.81
C GLU A 87 2.03 -7.59 3.18
N VAL A 88 1.66 -8.61 3.97
CA VAL A 88 2.23 -8.91 5.27
C VAL A 88 3.75 -9.16 5.19
N ALA A 89 4.24 -9.76 4.10
CA ALA A 89 5.67 -9.94 3.89
C ALA A 89 6.44 -8.63 3.99
N PHE A 90 5.88 -7.54 3.46
CA PHE A 90 6.50 -6.21 3.51
C PHE A 90 6.26 -5.48 4.82
N VAL A 91 5.10 -5.71 5.46
CA VAL A 91 4.84 -5.19 6.81
C VAL A 91 5.86 -5.73 7.81
N HIS A 92 6.29 -6.99 7.65
CA HIS A 92 7.33 -7.61 8.46
C HIS A 92 8.76 -7.14 8.12
N GLN A 93 8.96 -6.41 7.02
CA GLN A 93 10.28 -5.88 6.66
C GLN A 93 10.56 -4.55 7.38
N PRO A 94 11.70 -4.42 8.08
CA PRO A 94 12.05 -3.19 8.78
C PRO A 94 12.20 -1.98 7.85
N GLY A 95 11.76 -0.81 8.30
CA GLY A 95 12.00 0.48 7.65
C GLY A 95 11.04 0.85 6.52
N TRP A 96 10.19 -0.07 6.08
CA TRP A 96 9.20 0.17 5.03
C TRP A 96 7.92 0.80 5.56
N LYS A 97 7.36 1.72 4.78
CA LYS A 97 5.94 2.13 4.89
C LYS A 97 5.13 1.46 3.80
N ILE A 98 3.92 1.01 4.12
CA ILE A 98 3.07 0.25 3.20
C ILE A 98 1.74 0.97 3.01
N ALA A 99 1.50 1.51 1.81
CA ALA A 99 0.24 2.16 1.43
C ALA A 99 -0.58 1.24 0.51
N VAL A 100 -1.89 1.15 0.78
CA VAL A 100 -2.83 0.30 0.03
C VAL A 100 -4.12 1.09 -0.25
N PRO A 101 -4.13 2.01 -1.23
CA PRO A 101 -5.32 2.80 -1.55
C PRO A 101 -6.47 1.93 -2.06
N SER A 102 -7.70 2.29 -1.70
CA SER A 102 -8.93 1.64 -2.17
C SER A 102 -9.62 2.39 -3.31
N ASN A 103 -9.24 3.64 -3.59
CA ASN A 103 -9.87 4.50 -4.58
C ASN A 103 -8.90 5.54 -5.16
N ALA A 104 -9.32 6.21 -6.23
CA ALA A 104 -8.46 7.14 -6.98
C ALA A 104 -8.02 8.38 -6.18
N GLU A 105 -8.87 8.92 -5.30
CA GLU A 105 -8.52 10.07 -4.44
C GLU A 105 -7.43 9.66 -3.45
N ASP A 106 -7.63 8.55 -2.74
CA ASP A 106 -6.66 8.03 -1.79
C ASP A 106 -5.33 7.66 -2.47
N ALA A 107 -5.39 7.06 -3.68
CA ALA A 107 -4.19 6.75 -4.45
C ALA A 107 -3.37 8.00 -4.78
N VAL A 108 -4.01 9.06 -5.28
CA VAL A 108 -3.35 10.34 -5.56
C VAL A 108 -2.75 10.95 -4.29
N GLY A 109 -3.52 10.98 -3.21
CA GLY A 109 -3.11 11.61 -1.96
C GLY A 109 -1.93 10.91 -1.30
N LEU A 110 -1.99 9.58 -1.19
CA LEU A 110 -0.97 8.75 -0.55
C LEU A 110 0.30 8.68 -1.40
N LEU A 111 0.19 8.55 -2.73
CA LEU A 111 1.35 8.50 -3.62
C LEU A 111 2.14 9.81 -3.57
N ARG A 112 1.47 10.96 -3.54
CA ARG A 112 2.14 12.26 -3.39
C ARG A 112 2.86 12.40 -2.05
N THR A 113 2.25 11.92 -0.97
CA THR A 113 2.90 11.90 0.34
C THR A 113 4.12 10.98 0.35
N ALA A 114 4.02 9.81 -0.30
CA ALA A 114 5.15 8.89 -0.45
C ALA A 114 6.31 9.54 -1.21
N LEU A 115 6.03 10.19 -2.34
CA LEU A 115 7.03 10.87 -3.19
C LEU A 115 7.69 12.10 -2.52
N ARG A 116 7.02 12.70 -1.53
CA ARG A 116 7.55 13.84 -0.75
C ARG A 116 8.27 13.39 0.53
N GLY A 117 8.17 12.11 0.89
CA GLY A 117 8.75 11.54 2.08
C GLY A 117 10.21 11.13 1.88
N ASN A 118 10.91 10.91 2.99
CA ASN A 118 12.31 10.46 2.98
C ASN A 118 12.47 8.97 3.29
N ASP A 119 11.37 8.24 3.49
CA ASP A 119 11.38 6.82 3.87
C ASP A 119 10.96 5.96 2.68
N PRO A 120 11.49 4.73 2.56
CA PRO A 120 11.07 3.84 1.48
C PRO A 120 9.61 3.43 1.66
N VAL A 121 8.84 3.49 0.56
CA VAL A 121 7.41 3.19 0.54
C VAL A 121 7.11 2.10 -0.47
N ILE A 122 6.38 1.08 -0.05
CA ILE A 122 5.67 0.18 -0.96
C ILE A 122 4.27 0.73 -1.16
N PHE A 123 3.97 1.00 -2.41
CA PHE A 123 2.69 1.49 -2.86
C PHE A 123 1.96 0.35 -3.58
N PHE A 124 1.13 -0.36 -2.83
CA PHE A 124 0.44 -1.56 -3.29
C PHE A 124 -0.88 -1.17 -3.95
N GLU A 125 -0.99 -1.44 -5.24
CA GLU A 125 -2.13 -1.08 -6.08
C GLU A 125 -2.98 -2.32 -6.34
N HIS A 126 -4.12 -2.40 -5.66
CA HIS A 126 -5.02 -3.53 -5.86
C HIS A 126 -5.61 -3.49 -7.27
N ARG A 127 -5.37 -4.52 -8.10
CA ARG A 127 -5.74 -4.52 -9.52
C ARG A 127 -7.22 -4.27 -9.77
N ALA A 128 -8.08 -4.89 -8.97
CA ALA A 128 -9.52 -4.64 -9.05
C ALA A 128 -9.88 -3.16 -8.93
N MET A 129 -9.18 -2.38 -8.10
CA MET A 129 -9.49 -0.97 -7.85
C MET A 129 -9.10 -0.04 -9.01
N LEU A 130 -8.29 -0.51 -9.97
CA LEU A 130 -7.90 0.30 -11.13
C LEU A 130 -9.09 0.62 -12.05
N ASP A 131 -10.08 -0.28 -12.14
CA ASP A 131 -11.26 -0.11 -13.01
C ASP A 131 -12.61 -0.34 -12.28
N HIS A 132 -12.58 -0.51 -10.95
CA HIS A 132 -13.82 -0.71 -10.20
C HIS A 132 -14.65 0.59 -10.14
N PRO A 133 -15.96 0.57 -10.45
CA PRO A 133 -16.80 1.77 -10.42
C PRO A 133 -16.80 2.48 -9.06
N TRP A 134 -16.88 1.71 -7.96
CA TRP A 134 -16.80 2.26 -6.59
C TRP A 134 -15.49 3.02 -6.32
N ALA A 135 -14.38 2.67 -6.98
CA ALA A 135 -13.07 3.29 -6.74
C ALA A 135 -12.91 4.64 -7.46
N ARG A 136 -13.82 5.01 -8.37
CA ARG A 136 -13.77 6.26 -9.13
C ARG A 136 -14.01 7.45 -8.21
N ARG A 137 -13.14 8.46 -8.29
CA ARG A 137 -13.28 9.74 -7.58
C ARG A 137 -12.96 10.88 -8.54
N PRO A 138 -13.57 12.06 -8.36
CA PRO A 138 -13.11 13.27 -9.04
C PRO A 138 -11.64 13.54 -8.73
N TYR A 139 -10.96 14.22 -9.64
CA TYR A 139 -9.58 14.64 -9.40
C TYR A 139 -9.53 15.63 -8.22
N PRO A 140 -8.75 15.34 -7.15
CA PRO A 140 -8.78 16.16 -5.94
C PRO A 140 -7.90 17.42 -6.01
N GLY A 141 -7.31 17.74 -7.18
CA GLY A 141 -6.43 18.90 -7.39
C GLY A 141 -4.95 18.60 -7.15
N ASP A 142 -4.05 19.47 -7.62
CA ASP A 142 -2.59 19.24 -7.65
C ASP A 142 -1.92 19.22 -6.27
N ALA A 143 -2.45 19.98 -5.33
CA ALA A 143 -1.91 20.12 -3.98
C ALA A 143 -2.33 18.98 -3.04
N PHE A 144 -3.38 18.23 -3.39
CA PHE A 144 -3.97 17.22 -2.51
C PHE A 144 -2.95 16.14 -2.13
N ALA A 145 -2.85 15.86 -0.83
CA ALA A 145 -2.00 14.85 -0.26
C ALA A 145 -2.64 14.31 1.02
N LEU A 146 -2.41 13.03 1.30
CA LEU A 146 -2.95 12.36 2.48
C LEU A 146 -1.83 11.84 3.36
N PRO A 147 -1.87 12.04 4.68
CA PRO A 147 -0.87 11.48 5.58
C PRO A 147 -0.91 9.95 5.56
N LEU A 148 0.27 9.33 5.52
CA LEU A 148 0.40 7.90 5.77
C LEU A 148 0.01 7.58 7.24
N GLY A 149 -0.57 6.41 7.45
CA GLY A 149 -0.97 5.94 8.78
C GLY A 149 -2.21 6.63 9.34
N LYS A 150 -3.06 7.14 8.47
CA LYS A 150 -4.40 7.63 8.80
C LYS A 150 -5.46 6.78 8.11
N ALA A 151 -6.29 6.11 8.88
CA ALA A 151 -7.44 5.38 8.35
C ALA A 151 -8.56 6.34 7.92
N LYS A 152 -9.53 5.84 7.16
CA LYS A 152 -10.77 6.52 6.79
C LYS A 152 -11.95 5.67 7.22
N PHE A 153 -12.91 6.27 7.92
CA PHE A 153 -14.22 5.66 8.11
C PHE A 153 -14.98 5.88 6.82
N THR A 154 -15.27 4.80 6.10
CA THR A 154 -16.09 4.87 4.88
C THR A 154 -17.57 4.69 5.22
N ARG A 155 -17.84 4.10 6.37
CA ARG A 155 -19.15 4.03 7.00
C ARG A 155 -19.02 4.15 8.52
N GLU A 156 -19.99 4.79 9.14
CA GLU A 156 -20.08 4.91 10.60
C GLU A 156 -21.29 4.13 11.12
N GLY A 157 -21.08 3.42 12.23
CA GLY A 157 -22.10 2.63 12.91
C GLY A 157 -21.71 2.34 14.35
N ARG A 158 -22.45 1.49 15.06
CA ARG A 158 -22.24 1.30 16.51
C ARG A 158 -22.21 -0.15 16.99
N ASP A 159 -22.60 -1.11 16.17
CA ASP A 159 -22.77 -2.50 16.60
C ASP A 159 -21.50 -3.34 16.36
N ILE A 160 -20.72 -3.03 15.33
CA ILE A 160 -19.47 -3.73 14.99
C ILE A 160 -18.47 -2.82 14.28
N THR A 161 -17.18 -3.03 14.51
CA THR A 161 -16.08 -2.45 13.74
C THR A 161 -15.58 -3.45 12.70
N ILE A 162 -15.54 -3.04 11.44
CA ILE A 162 -14.96 -3.81 10.33
C ILE A 162 -13.70 -3.08 9.88
N VAL A 163 -12.54 -3.73 9.99
CA VAL A 163 -11.24 -3.17 9.58
C VAL A 163 -10.80 -3.86 8.30
N THR A 164 -10.47 -3.06 7.29
CA THR A 164 -10.20 -3.58 5.94
C THR A 164 -9.35 -2.61 5.12
N TRP A 165 -8.96 -3.00 3.89
CA TRP A 165 -8.15 -2.19 2.96
C TRP A 165 -8.31 -2.69 1.52
N GLY A 166 -7.87 -1.87 0.56
CA GLY A 166 -7.87 -2.23 -0.86
C GLY A 166 -9.26 -2.61 -1.38
N ALA A 167 -9.36 -3.71 -2.13
CA ALA A 167 -10.63 -4.15 -2.72
C ALA A 167 -11.63 -4.75 -1.72
N MET A 168 -11.21 -5.01 -0.48
CA MET A 168 -12.13 -5.51 0.54
C MET A 168 -13.00 -4.38 1.13
N VAL A 169 -12.63 -3.11 0.94
CA VAL A 169 -13.43 -1.95 1.39
C VAL A 169 -14.85 -1.95 0.80
N PRO A 170 -15.05 -1.93 -0.54
CA PRO A 170 -16.41 -1.96 -1.10
C PRO A 170 -17.16 -3.24 -0.74
N ARG A 171 -16.48 -4.38 -0.60
CA ARG A 171 -17.12 -5.64 -0.19
C ARG A 171 -17.64 -5.60 1.24
N CYS A 172 -16.90 -4.96 2.14
CA CYS A 172 -17.33 -4.77 3.53
C CYS A 172 -18.49 -3.79 3.63
N GLU A 173 -18.53 -2.74 2.80
CA GLU A 173 -19.67 -1.82 2.73
C GLU A 173 -20.94 -2.53 2.27
N GLU A 174 -20.86 -3.32 1.19
CA GLU A 174 -21.97 -4.12 0.67
C GLU A 174 -22.46 -5.12 1.72
N ALA A 175 -21.55 -5.87 2.36
CA ALA A 175 -21.90 -6.83 3.40
C ALA A 175 -22.49 -6.18 4.67
N ALA A 176 -22.21 -4.89 4.91
CA ALA A 176 -22.72 -4.14 6.06
C ALA A 176 -24.06 -3.44 5.80
N GLU A 177 -24.67 -3.63 4.63
CA GLU A 177 -25.99 -3.10 4.32
C GLU A 177 -27.03 -3.59 5.36
N GLY A 178 -27.81 -2.66 5.92
CA GLY A 178 -28.76 -2.96 7.00
C GLY A 178 -28.17 -3.21 8.40
N ILE A 179 -26.84 -3.26 8.57
CA ILE A 179 -26.17 -3.48 9.86
C ILE A 179 -25.51 -2.19 10.34
N SER A 180 -25.63 -1.76 11.61
CA SER A 180 -24.90 -0.57 12.08
C SER A 180 -23.42 -0.90 12.34
N ALA A 181 -22.56 -0.64 11.36
CA ALA A 181 -21.14 -1.02 11.38
C ALA A 181 -20.24 0.18 11.03
N ASP A 182 -19.19 0.36 11.81
CA ASP A 182 -18.03 1.13 11.36
C ASP A 182 -17.30 0.31 10.30
N VAL A 183 -17.08 0.87 9.12
CA VAL A 183 -16.17 0.30 8.10
C VAL A 183 -14.96 1.21 8.00
N ILE A 184 -13.80 0.66 8.38
CA ILE A 184 -12.52 1.37 8.44
C ILE A 184 -11.64 0.88 7.31
N ASP A 185 -11.39 1.74 6.34
CA ASP A 185 -10.30 1.58 5.37
C ASP A 185 -8.99 2.04 6.01
N LEU A 186 -8.05 1.12 6.24
CA LEU A 186 -6.77 1.44 6.85
C LEU A 186 -5.94 2.40 6.00
N ARG A 187 -6.02 2.32 4.66
CA ARG A 187 -5.20 3.03 3.66
C ARG A 187 -3.68 2.82 3.75
N THR A 188 -3.15 2.53 4.93
CA THR A 188 -1.75 2.27 5.24
C THR A 188 -1.68 1.14 6.26
N LEU A 189 -0.86 0.13 5.98
CA LEU A 189 -0.67 -1.02 6.87
C LEU A 189 0.55 -0.85 7.78
N MET A 190 1.56 -0.13 7.30
CA MET A 190 2.71 0.27 8.10
C MET A 190 3.05 1.75 7.88
N PRO A 191 2.98 2.59 8.92
CA PRO A 191 2.25 2.36 10.16
C PRO A 191 0.72 2.37 9.90
N TRP A 192 -0.04 1.49 10.55
CA TRP A 192 -1.50 1.56 10.52
C TRP A 192 -2.05 2.49 11.61
N ASP A 193 -3.27 3.00 11.43
CA ASP A 193 -3.91 3.91 12.39
C ASP A 193 -4.48 3.18 13.62
N ARG A 194 -3.57 2.74 14.49
CA ARG A 194 -3.90 2.04 15.73
C ARG A 194 -4.87 2.81 16.61
N LYS A 195 -4.79 4.15 16.63
CA LYS A 195 -5.63 4.99 17.48
C LYS A 195 -7.09 4.95 16.99
N ALA A 196 -7.30 5.15 15.69
CA ALA A 196 -8.64 5.13 15.10
C ALA A 196 -9.34 3.78 15.29
N VAL A 197 -8.65 2.68 14.99
CA VAL A 197 -9.20 1.33 15.13
C VAL A 197 -9.53 1.00 16.58
N ILE A 198 -8.61 1.25 17.53
CA ILE A 198 -8.87 0.95 18.94
C ILE A 198 -10.01 1.80 19.48
N ALA A 199 -10.13 3.07 19.06
CA ALA A 199 -11.24 3.93 19.48
C ALA A 199 -12.59 3.37 19.00
N SER A 200 -12.67 2.93 17.73
CA SER A 200 -13.86 2.30 17.17
C SER A 200 -14.21 0.99 17.89
N VAL A 201 -13.24 0.07 18.05
CA VAL A 201 -13.46 -1.21 18.75
C VAL A 201 -13.87 -1.01 20.21
N ARG A 202 -13.32 -0.01 20.91
CA ARG A 202 -13.76 0.33 22.27
C ARG A 202 -15.22 0.74 22.34
N ARG A 203 -15.75 1.33 21.28
CA ARG A 203 -17.13 1.81 21.20
C ARG A 203 -18.09 0.68 20.80
N THR A 204 -17.75 -0.08 19.75
CA THR A 204 -18.59 -1.16 19.19
C THR A 204 -18.47 -2.47 19.95
N ARG A 205 -17.37 -2.69 20.68
CA ARG A 205 -17.04 -3.92 21.43
C ARG A 205 -16.92 -5.19 20.60
N ARG A 206 -16.98 -5.07 19.27
CA ARG A 206 -16.88 -6.19 18.31
C ARG A 206 -16.01 -5.75 17.14
N CYS A 207 -15.10 -6.63 16.72
CA CYS A 207 -14.19 -6.34 15.62
C CYS A 207 -14.18 -7.52 14.64
N LEU A 208 -14.29 -7.22 13.36
CA LEU A 208 -14.04 -8.14 12.25
C LEU A 208 -12.93 -7.53 11.39
N ILE A 209 -11.93 -8.33 11.03
CA ILE A 209 -10.86 -7.92 10.13
C ILE A 209 -11.05 -8.68 8.82
N VAL A 210 -11.02 -7.96 7.69
CA VAL A 210 -11.32 -8.53 6.37
C VAL A 210 -10.21 -8.15 5.39
N HIS A 211 -9.50 -9.17 4.91
CA HIS A 211 -8.45 -9.05 3.91
C HIS A 211 -8.50 -10.21 2.91
N GLU A 212 -7.87 -10.03 1.77
CA GLU A 212 -7.81 -11.04 0.70
C GLU A 212 -6.69 -12.06 0.90
N ASP A 213 -5.65 -11.70 1.65
CA ASP A 213 -4.47 -12.55 1.86
C ASP A 213 -4.80 -13.87 2.60
N LEU A 214 -3.81 -14.76 2.67
CA LEU A 214 -3.92 -16.01 3.40
C LEU A 214 -4.23 -15.79 4.89
N ALA A 215 -5.05 -16.67 5.46
CA ALA A 215 -5.49 -16.55 6.86
C ALA A 215 -4.37 -16.77 7.89
N THR A 216 -3.42 -17.68 7.61
CA THR A 216 -2.33 -17.98 8.55
C THR A 216 -1.23 -16.94 8.43
N ALA A 217 -0.93 -16.25 9.53
CA ALA A 217 0.10 -15.21 9.60
C ALA A 217 -0.09 -14.09 8.55
N GLY A 218 -1.35 -13.82 8.18
CA GLY A 218 -1.73 -12.60 7.46
C GLY A 218 -1.60 -11.36 8.36
N PHE A 219 -1.82 -10.18 7.79
CA PHE A 219 -1.75 -8.93 8.55
C PHE A 219 -2.91 -8.75 9.56
N GLY A 220 -4.04 -9.43 9.32
CA GLY A 220 -5.27 -9.30 10.11
C GLY A 220 -5.29 -10.05 11.43
#